data_AF-A0A658NLS2-F1
#
_entry.id   AF-A0A658NLS2-F1
#
_cell.length_a   1.000
_cell.length_b   1.000
_cell.length_c   1.000
_cell.angle_alpha   90.00
_cell.angle_beta   90.00
_cell.angle_gamma   90.00
#
_symmetry.space_group_name_H-M   'P 1'
#
loop_
_entity.id
_entity.type
_entity.pdbx_description
1 polymer ?
#
loop_
_entity_poly.entity_id
_entity_poly.type
_entity_poly.pdbx_seq_one_letter_code
_entity_poly.pdbx_strand_id
1 'polypeptide(L)'
;SIVKIVLGGASNSRDLQDLSTLIGDRDEYTDSSTVGDYGSRSNQRSVRRVPIMAPDRIRTLPFGTAVTLLRAAPPIITDLRPWPARPD
;
A
#
# COMPACT_ATOMS: atom_id res chain seq x y z
N SER A 1 -15.45 -20.70 1.29
CA SER A 1 -14.65 -19.61 0.72
C SER A 1 -13.22 -19.71 1.21
N ILE A 2 -12.23 -19.51 0.35
CA ILE A 2 -10.81 -19.52 0.73
C ILE A 2 -10.42 -18.09 1.08
N VAL A 3 -9.82 -17.88 2.25
CA VAL A 3 -9.26 -16.60 2.69
C VAL A 3 -7.74 -16.76 2.67
N LYS A 4 -7.02 -15.84 2.03
CA LYS A 4 -5.55 -15.80 2.07
C LYS A 4 -5.13 -14.69 3.02
N ILE A 5 -4.32 -15.04 4.00
CA ILE A 5 -3.72 -14.09 4.94
C ILE A 5 -2.24 -13.97 4.59
N VAL A 6 -1.79 -12.75 4.33
CA VAL A 6 -0.39 -12.45 4.06
C VAL A 6 0.19 -11.71 5.25
N LEU A 7 1.19 -12.32 5.88
CA LEU A 7 1.94 -11.73 6.98
C LEU A 7 3.09 -10.88 6.44
N GLY A 8 3.54 -9.91 7.23
CA GLY A 8 4.79 -9.22 7.00
C GLY A 8 5.98 -10.18 6.88
N GLY A 9 7.06 -9.74 6.21
CA GLY A 9 8.26 -10.55 6.03
C GLY A 9 8.18 -11.60 4.91
N ALA A 10 7.12 -11.61 4.09
CA ALA A 10 7.09 -12.44 2.89
C ALA A 10 8.29 -12.10 1.99
N SER A 11 9.10 -13.11 1.68
CA SER A 11 10.36 -12.95 0.94
C SER A 11 10.18 -13.01 -0.58
N ASN A 12 9.02 -13.50 -1.05
CA ASN A 12 8.72 -13.60 -2.47
C ASN A 12 8.28 -12.24 -3.04
N SER A 13 9.18 -11.60 -3.79
CA SER A 13 8.94 -10.30 -4.42
C SER A 13 7.77 -10.31 -5.41
N ARG A 14 7.53 -11.43 -6.10
CA ARG A 14 6.41 -11.54 -7.06
C ARG A 14 5.07 -11.49 -6.33
N ASP A 15 4.94 -12.23 -5.24
CA ASP A 15 3.70 -12.22 -4.44
C ASP A 15 3.41 -10.83 -3.88
N LEU A 16 4.46 -10.11 -3.42
CA LEU A 16 4.32 -8.73 -2.93
C LEU A 16 3.90 -7.76 -4.04
N GLN A 17 4.40 -7.94 -5.25
CA GLN A 17 4.03 -7.13 -6.41
C GLN A 17 2.57 -7.36 -6.81
N ASP A 18 2.14 -8.62 -6.83
CA ASP A 18 0.74 -8.99 -7.13
C ASP A 18 -0.20 -8.43 -6.06
N LEU A 19 0.20 -8.47 -4.79
CA LEU A 19 -0.54 -7.85 -3.68
C LEU A 19 -0.65 -6.34 -3.82
N SER A 20 0.46 -5.65 -4.10
CA SER A 20 0.48 -4.20 -4.31
C SER A 20 -0.46 -3.80 -5.46
N THR A 21 -0.43 -4.57 -6.56
CA THR A 21 -1.33 -4.38 -7.70
C THR A 21 -2.80 -4.59 -7.33
N LEU A 22 -3.10 -5.60 -6.51
CA LEU A 22 -4.47 -5.89 -6.07
C LEU A 22 -5.03 -4.84 -5.11
N ILE A 23 -4.19 -4.27 -4.25
CA ILE A 23 -4.56 -3.14 -3.38
C ILE A 23 -4.86 -1.91 -4.24
N GLY A 24 -4.12 -1.75 -5.33
CA GLY A 24 -4.32 -0.71 -6.34
C GLY A 24 -3.50 0.54 -6.07
N ASP A 25 -3.75 1.54 -6.91
CA ASP A 25 -3.00 2.78 -6.95
C ASP A 25 -3.86 3.97 -6.52
N ARG A 26 -3.19 5.01 -6.02
CA ARG A 26 -3.75 6.34 -5.76
C ARG A 26 -3.07 7.37 -6.64
N ASP A 27 -3.84 8.37 -7.05
CA ASP A 27 -3.30 9.53 -7.74
C ASP A 27 -2.66 10.48 -6.72
N GLU A 28 -1.43 10.89 -6.99
CA GLU A 28 -0.69 11.87 -6.20
C GLU A 28 -0.42 13.10 -7.05
N TYR A 29 -0.92 14.25 -6.59
CA TYR A 29 -0.73 15.53 -7.26
C TYR A 29 0.62 16.12 -6.86
N THR A 30 1.49 16.32 -7.84
CA THR A 30 2.74 17.06 -7.67
C THR A 30 2.55 18.44 -8.26
N ASP A 31 2.43 19.45 -7.40
CA ASP A 31 2.41 20.85 -7.82
C ASP A 31 3.84 21.38 -7.89
N SER A 32 4.30 21.74 -9.09
CA SER A 32 5.58 22.41 -9.32
C SER A 32 5.34 23.86 -9.71
N SER A 33 5.81 24.79 -8.87
CA SER A 33 5.75 26.22 -9.16
C SER A 33 7.14 26.73 -9.55
N THR A 34 7.31 27.13 -10.80
CA THR A 34 8.54 27.76 -11.27
C THR A 34 8.32 29.27 -11.36
N VAL A 35 9.15 30.03 -10.66
CA VAL A 35 9.17 31.49 -10.72
C VAL A 35 10.28 31.90 -11.69
N GLY A 36 9.90 32.49 -12.82
CA GLY A 36 10.85 33.03 -13.81
C GLY A 36 11.28 34.47 -13.49
N ASP A 37 12.47 34.87 -13.94
CA ASP A 37 13.17 36.12 -13.59
C ASP A 37 12.42 37.45 -13.88
N TYR A 38 11.30 37.40 -14.60
CA TYR A 38 10.48 38.57 -14.98
C TYR A 38 9.03 38.51 -14.47
N GLY A 39 8.75 37.77 -13.40
CA GLY A 39 7.43 37.75 -12.75
C GLY A 39 6.40 36.82 -13.39
N SER A 40 6.79 35.99 -14.36
CA SER A 40 5.94 34.90 -14.86
C SER A 40 5.91 33.76 -13.84
N ARG A 41 4.75 33.51 -13.22
CA ARG A 41 4.50 32.30 -12.42
C ARG A 41 3.98 31.21 -13.34
N SER A 42 4.76 30.15 -13.54
CA SER A 42 4.29 28.93 -14.19
C SER A 42 3.91 27.92 -13.10
N ASN A 43 2.66 27.47 -13.09
CA ASN A 43 2.19 26.39 -12.23
C ASN A 43 1.96 25.16 -13.11
N GLN A 44 2.80 24.14 -12.94
CA GLN A 44 2.64 22.86 -13.61
C GLN A 44 2.21 21.83 -12.56
N ARG A 45 0.97 21.34 -12.71
CA ARG A 45 0.42 20.25 -11.89
C ARG A 45 0.59 18.94 -12.64
N SER A 46 1.45 18.07 -12.13
CA SER A 46 1.64 16.72 -12.66
C SER A 46 0.89 15.71 -11.79
N VAL A 47 0.15 14.80 -12.40
CA VAL A 47 -0.55 13.71 -11.69
C VAL A 47 0.28 12.44 -11.87
N ARG A 48 0.79 11.87 -10.78
CA ARG A 48 1.48 10.57 -10.80
C ARG A 48 0.62 9.51 -10.12
N ARG A 49 0.53 8.32 -10.71
CA ARG A 49 -0.16 7.19 -10.09
C ARG A 49 0.84 6.39 -9.25
N VAL A 50 0.56 6.23 -7.96
CA VAL A 50 1.47 5.58 -6.99
C VAL A 50 0.71 4.47 -6.28
N PRO A 51 1.31 3.28 -6.06
CA PRO A 51 0.64 2.22 -5.30
C PRO A 51 0.20 2.73 -3.93
N ILE A 52 -1.02 2.37 -3.53
CA ILE A 52 -1.54 2.69 -2.19
C ILE A 52 -0.63 2.06 -1.12
N MET A 53 -0.17 0.84 -1.38
CA MET A 53 0.83 0.16 -0.58
C MET A 53 1.88 -0.47 -1.48
N ALA A 54 3.10 0.06 -1.43
CA ALA A 54 4.21 -0.45 -2.21
C ALA A 54 4.74 -1.79 -1.65
N PRO A 55 5.37 -2.66 -2.47
CA PRO A 55 5.84 -3.98 -2.06
C PRO A 55 6.80 -3.97 -0.86
N ASP A 56 7.65 -2.95 -0.77
CA ASP A 56 8.56 -2.73 0.35
C ASP A 56 7.78 -2.48 1.66
N ARG A 57 6.68 -1.72 1.60
CA ARG A 57 5.81 -1.48 2.76
C ARG A 57 5.08 -2.74 3.20
N ILE A 58 4.65 -3.58 2.26
CA ILE A 58 4.05 -4.90 2.57
C ILE A 58 5.08 -5.81 3.23
N ARG A 59 6.33 -5.80 2.75
CA ARG A 59 7.43 -6.58 3.35
C ARG A 59 7.71 -6.18 4.79
N THR A 60 7.62 -4.89 5.10
CA THR A 60 7.90 -4.33 6.43
C THR A 60 6.64 -4.12 7.29
N LEU A 61 5.56 -4.88 7.05
CA LEU A 61 4.39 -4.79 7.91
C LEU A 61 4.77 -5.04 9.37
N PRO A 62 4.24 -4.24 10.32
CA PRO A 62 4.47 -4.47 11.73
C PRO A 62 4.10 -5.89 12.14
N PHE A 63 4.80 -6.41 13.14
CA PHE A 63 4.44 -7.69 13.72
C PHE A 63 3.02 -7.63 14.27
N GLY A 64 2.22 -8.66 13.99
CA GLY A 64 0.80 -8.68 14.34
C GLY A 64 -0.09 -7.97 13.32
N THR A 65 0.41 -7.49 12.18
CA THR A 65 -0.42 -6.96 11.08
C THR A 65 -0.36 -7.88 9.87
N ALA A 66 -1.49 -8.03 9.18
CA ALA A 66 -1.62 -8.84 7.97
C ALA A 66 -2.50 -8.18 6.90
N VAL A 67 -2.30 -8.57 5.65
CA VAL A 67 -3.23 -8.29 4.56
C VAL A 67 -4.14 -9.50 4.39
N THR A 68 -5.44 -9.30 4.57
CA THR A 68 -6.47 -10.32 4.37
C THR A 68 -7.09 -10.15 2.99
N LEU A 69 -6.99 -11.19 2.18
CA LEU A 69 -7.61 -11.27 0.87
C LEU A 69 -8.87 -12.13 0.93
N LEU A 70 -10.00 -11.46 0.70
CA LEU A 70 -11.29 -12.09 0.54
C LEU A 70 -11.59 -12.27 -0.95
N ARG A 71 -12.39 -13.27 -1.29
CA ARG A 71 -12.76 -13.55 -2.69
C ARG A 71 -13.48 -12.38 -3.39
N ALA A 72 -14.30 -11.65 -2.65
CA ALA A 72 -15.26 -10.68 -3.22
C ALA A 72 -15.24 -9.32 -2.49
N ALA A 73 -14.13 -9.00 -1.81
CA ALA A 73 -13.97 -7.71 -1.16
C ALA A 73 -12.56 -7.17 -1.43
N PRO A 74 -12.37 -5.83 -1.38
CA PRO A 74 -11.05 -5.23 -1.42
C PRO A 74 -10.13 -5.81 -0.32
N PRO A 75 -8.80 -5.81 -0.51
CA PRO A 75 -7.86 -6.22 0.52
C PRO A 75 -8.07 -5.45 1.84
N ILE A 76 -8.02 -6.16 2.96
CA ILE A 76 -8.26 -5.58 4.30
C ILE A 76 -6.97 -5.67 5.12
N ILE A 77 -6.52 -4.55 5.69
CA ILE A 77 -5.46 -4.56 6.71
C ILE A 77 -6.07 -5.06 8.02
N THR A 78 -5.49 -6.12 8.57
CA THR A 78 -6.01 -6.83 9.74
C THR A 78 -4.97 -6.87 10.84
N ASP A 79 -5.37 -6.47 12.04
CA ASP A 79 -4.59 -6.67 13.26
C ASP A 79 -4.86 -8.07 13.81
N LEU A 80 -3.80 -8.86 13.96
CA LEU A 80 -3.80 -10.22 14.45
C LEU A 80 -3.60 -10.24 15.96
N ARG A 81 -4.40 -11.05 16.64
CA ARG A 81 -4.21 -11.34 18.06
C ARG A 81 -3.29 -12.56 18.22
N PRO A 82 -2.18 -12.45 18.96
CA PRO A 82 -1.32 -13.59 19.21
C PRO A 82 -2.05 -14.62 20.08
N TRP A 83 -1.85 -15.90 19.78
CA TRP A 83 -2.55 -16.99 20.46
C TRP A 83 -2.35 -17.04 21.99
N PRO A 84 -1.19 -16.69 22.59
CA PRO A 84 -1.04 -16.69 24.04
C PRO A 84 -1.85 -15.58 24.74
N ALA A 85 -2.27 -14.56 24.00
CA ALA A 85 -3.10 -13.47 24.53
C ALA A 85 -4.61 -13.76 24.37
N ARG A 86 -4.96 -14.96 23.91
CA ARG A 86 -6.36 -15.38 23.81
C ARG A 86 -6.82 -15.91 25.18
N PRO A 87 -7.89 -15.35 25.77
CA PRO A 87 -8.59 -16.00 26.86
C PRO A 87 -9.40 -17.13 26.22
N ASP A 88 -9.00 -18.37 26.51
CA ASP A 88 -9.71 -19.56 26.07
C ASP A 88 -10.95 -19.82 26.94
#